data_AF-A0A4Q2D5Q2-F1
#
_entry.id   AF-A0A4Q2D5Q2-F1
#
_cell.length_a   1.000
_cell.length_b   1.000
_cell.length_c   1.000
_cell.angle_alpha   90.00
_cell.angle_beta   90.00
_cell.angle_gamma   90.00
#
_symmetry.space_group_name_H-M   'P 1'
#
loop_
_entity.id
_entity.type
_entity.pdbx_description
1 polymer ?
#
loop_
_entity_poly.entity_id
_entity_poly.type
_entity_poly.pdbx_seq_one_letter_code
_entity_poly.pdbx_strand_id
1 'polypeptide(L)'
;MSEGSGMESTPLQNASNQWAKLLRTYQQTLDRWTPHVLQRWLGLAGLLVVFFLRIVLAQGWYIVCYALAIYLLNLLLAFLQPKFDPSLEDDLLADEIEEGGDVVSPLPSQRDDEFRPFVRRLPEWQFWLSSTRATLVALFCTFSEIFDVPVYWPILVVYFFVLFALTMRRQIQHMIKYKYVPFDIGRKARYGNAAR
;
A
#
# COMPACT_ATOMS: atom_id res chain seq x y z
N MET A 1 -52.59 25.33 16.98
CA MET A 1 -51.44 24.92 17.81
C MET A 1 -51.29 23.42 17.63
N SER A 2 -50.38 22.95 16.77
CA SER A 2 -50.00 21.53 16.75
C SER A 2 -48.53 21.47 17.11
N GLU A 3 -48.30 21.07 18.36
CA GLU A 3 -46.99 20.85 18.95
C GLU A 3 -46.22 19.80 18.14
N GLY A 4 -44.94 20.09 17.93
CA GLY A 4 -44.02 19.26 17.17
C GLY A 4 -43.81 17.91 17.84
N SER A 5 -44.09 16.85 17.10
CA SER A 5 -43.53 15.52 17.37
C SER A 5 -42.05 15.54 16.97
N GLY A 6 -41.21 16.06 17.88
CA GLY A 6 -39.77 15.84 17.85
C GLY A 6 -39.53 14.34 18.00
N MET A 7 -39.38 13.63 16.89
CA MET A 7 -38.96 12.24 16.87
C MET A 7 -37.61 12.16 17.58
N GLU A 8 -37.58 11.66 18.82
CA GLU A 8 -36.34 11.43 19.55
C GLU A 8 -35.50 10.44 18.74
N SER A 9 -34.40 10.93 18.19
CA SER A 9 -33.40 10.14 17.47
C SER A 9 -32.98 8.95 18.33
N THR A 10 -33.14 7.73 17.82
CA THR A 10 -32.76 6.52 18.56
C THR A 10 -31.26 6.55 18.93
N PRO A 11 -30.84 5.99 20.09
CA PRO A 11 -29.45 6.04 20.52
C PRO A 11 -28.46 5.43 19.49
N LEU A 12 -28.91 4.44 18.72
CA LEU A 12 -28.15 3.86 17.61
C LEU A 12 -27.98 4.83 16.44
N GLN A 13 -29.02 5.61 16.09
CA GLN A 13 -28.92 6.67 15.07
C GLN A 13 -28.01 7.81 15.55
N ASN A 14 -27.98 8.11 16.85
CA ASN A 14 -27.07 9.11 17.40
C ASN A 14 -25.61 8.64 17.36
N ALA A 15 -25.34 7.38 17.69
CA ALA A 15 -24.02 6.79 17.56
C ALA A 15 -23.54 6.75 16.10
N SER A 16 -24.42 6.39 15.15
CA SER A 16 -24.06 6.38 13.72
C SER A 16 -23.83 7.78 13.18
N ASN A 17 -24.63 8.76 13.59
CA ASN A 17 -24.45 10.18 13.23
C ASN A 17 -23.14 10.75 13.81
N GLN A 18 -22.77 10.38 15.03
CA GLN A 18 -21.49 10.76 15.63
C GLN A 18 -20.31 10.12 14.90
N TRP A 19 -20.39 8.83 14.57
CA TRP A 19 -19.39 8.14 13.76
C TRP A 19 -19.21 8.78 12.38
N ALA A 20 -20.32 9.12 11.71
CA ALA A 20 -20.30 9.80 10.43
C ALA A 20 -19.67 11.20 10.52
N LYS A 21 -19.93 11.95 11.60
CA LYS A 21 -19.28 13.24 11.87
C LYS A 21 -17.77 13.07 12.09
N LEU A 22 -17.36 12.10 12.91
CA LEU A 22 -15.95 11.77 13.15
C LEU A 22 -15.22 11.41 11.84
N LEU A 23 -15.84 10.56 11.01
CA LEU A 23 -15.28 10.17 9.73
C LEU A 23 -15.14 11.35 8.77
N ARG A 24 -16.14 12.25 8.72
CA ARG A 24 -16.08 13.48 7.93
C ARG A 24 -14.98 14.42 8.40
N THR A 25 -14.84 14.66 9.70
CA THR A 25 -13.77 15.52 10.24
C THR A 25 -12.40 14.90 10.00
N TYR A 26 -12.28 13.57 10.12
CA TYR A 26 -11.06 12.85 9.79
C TYR A 26 -10.70 13.04 8.31
N GLN A 27 -11.65 12.83 7.38
CA GLN A 27 -11.43 13.06 5.95
C GLN A 27 -11.05 14.52 5.64
N GLN A 28 -11.75 15.50 6.23
CA GLN A 28 -11.43 16.93 6.08
C GLN A 28 -10.01 17.26 6.57
N THR A 29 -9.58 16.64 7.66
CA THR A 29 -8.22 16.79 8.16
C THR A 29 -7.24 16.18 7.18
N LEU A 30 -7.46 14.94 6.73
CA LEU A 30 -6.60 14.29 5.73
C LEU A 30 -6.46 15.13 4.46
N ASP A 31 -7.56 15.68 3.93
CA ASP A 31 -7.56 16.54 2.75
C ASP A 31 -6.70 17.80 2.92
N ARG A 32 -6.63 18.33 4.15
CA ARG A 32 -5.75 19.47 4.49
C ARG A 32 -4.26 19.11 4.45
N TRP A 33 -3.90 17.87 4.77
CA TRP A 33 -2.51 17.38 4.78
C TRP A 33 -2.05 16.84 3.42
N THR A 34 -2.98 16.50 2.52
CA THR A 34 -2.72 16.03 1.15
C THR A 34 -1.67 16.83 0.37
N PRO A 35 -1.69 18.18 0.32
CA PRO A 35 -0.77 18.94 -0.53
C PRO A 35 0.69 18.95 -0.04
N HIS A 36 0.95 18.60 1.23
CA HIS A 36 2.28 18.70 1.84
C HIS A 36 3.15 17.46 1.59
N VAL A 37 3.39 17.12 0.31
CA VAL A 37 4.12 15.91 -0.11
C VAL A 37 5.48 15.79 0.58
N LEU A 38 6.33 16.83 0.52
CA LEU A 38 7.69 16.77 1.05
C LEU A 38 7.71 16.54 2.58
N GLN A 39 6.88 17.25 3.32
CA GLN A 39 6.80 17.13 4.78
C GLN A 39 6.33 15.74 5.21
N ARG A 40 5.40 15.14 4.44
CA ARG A 40 4.93 13.77 4.66
C ARG A 40 6.06 12.77 4.52
N TRP A 41 6.79 12.81 3.40
CA TRP A 41 7.90 11.89 3.16
C TRP A 41 9.04 12.08 4.16
N LEU A 42 9.35 13.32 4.57
CA LEU A 42 10.29 13.58 5.65
C LEU A 42 9.81 13.01 6.99
N GLY A 43 8.52 13.16 7.31
CA GLY A 43 7.93 12.59 8.53
C GLY A 43 8.02 11.07 8.55
N LEU A 44 7.71 10.40 7.43
CA LEU A 44 7.84 8.94 7.31
C LEU A 44 9.30 8.50 7.41
N ALA A 45 10.22 9.18 6.73
CA ALA A 45 11.65 8.89 6.80
C ALA A 45 12.18 9.05 8.23
N GLY A 46 11.83 10.15 8.91
CA GLY A 46 12.18 10.37 10.31
C GLY A 46 11.61 9.28 11.23
N LEU A 47 10.36 8.89 11.03
CA LEU A 47 9.73 7.82 11.81
C LEU A 47 10.43 6.46 11.60
N LEU A 48 10.77 6.11 10.36
CA LEU A 48 11.54 4.91 10.04
C LEU A 48 12.92 4.95 10.67
N VAL A 49 13.61 6.09 10.63
CA VAL A 49 14.93 6.24 11.28
C VAL A 49 14.83 6.02 12.78
N VAL A 50 13.82 6.58 13.45
CA VAL A 50 13.59 6.35 14.88
C VAL A 50 13.32 4.86 15.16
N PHE A 51 12.52 4.21 14.33
CA PHE A 51 12.26 2.77 14.45
C PHE A 51 13.54 1.94 14.29
N PHE A 52 14.32 2.16 13.23
CA PHE A 52 15.58 1.43 13.02
C PHE A 52 16.59 1.71 14.12
N LEU A 53 16.72 2.97 14.56
CA LEU A 53 17.60 3.34 15.67
C LEU A 53 17.23 2.58 16.94
N ARG A 54 15.94 2.44 17.24
CA ARG A 54 15.47 1.63 18.37
C ARG A 54 15.90 0.18 18.24
N ILE A 55 15.66 -0.46 17.09
CA ILE A 55 16.01 -1.87 16.86
C ILE A 55 17.53 -2.08 17.01
N VAL A 56 18.34 -1.19 16.43
CA VAL A 56 19.81 -1.27 16.49
C VAL A 56 20.34 -1.02 17.90
N LEU A 57 19.79 -0.06 18.64
CA LEU A 57 20.23 0.21 20.02
C LEU A 57 19.80 -0.88 21.00
N ALA A 58 18.59 -1.40 20.85
CA ALA A 58 18.03 -2.40 21.74
C ALA A 58 18.42 -3.85 21.36
N GLN A 59 18.96 -4.06 20.15
CA GLN A 59 19.42 -5.36 19.64
C GLN A 59 18.35 -6.47 19.72
N GLY A 60 17.08 -6.12 19.49
CA GLY A 60 15.93 -7.04 19.62
C GLY A 60 14.78 -6.73 18.66
N TRP A 61 13.67 -7.46 18.77
CA TRP A 61 12.46 -7.29 17.94
C TRP A 61 12.70 -7.44 16.43
N TYR A 62 13.64 -8.31 16.03
CA TYR A 62 13.97 -8.55 14.62
C TYR A 62 12.78 -9.05 13.80
N ILE A 63 11.89 -9.84 14.41
CA ILE A 63 10.67 -10.32 13.75
C ILE A 63 9.73 -9.16 13.42
N VAL A 64 9.57 -8.20 14.33
CA VAL A 64 8.73 -7.01 14.09
C VAL A 64 9.32 -6.16 12.97
N CYS A 65 10.64 -5.97 12.98
CA CYS A 65 11.35 -5.29 11.89
C CYS A 65 11.17 -6.01 10.54
N TYR A 66 11.27 -7.33 10.54
CA TYR A 66 11.11 -8.15 9.34
C TYR A 66 9.68 -8.10 8.79
N ALA A 67 8.67 -8.19 9.66
CA ALA A 67 7.27 -8.05 9.29
C ALA A 67 6.97 -6.66 8.70
N LEU A 68 7.51 -5.60 9.30
CA LEU A 68 7.41 -4.25 8.75
C LEU A 68 8.06 -4.17 7.36
N ALA A 69 9.25 -4.74 7.19
CA ALA A 69 9.97 -4.72 5.92
C ALA A 69 9.21 -5.45 4.79
N ILE A 70 8.67 -6.64 5.06
CA ILE A 70 7.82 -7.36 4.10
C ILE A 70 6.55 -6.57 3.78
N TYR A 71 5.91 -6.00 4.80
CA TYR A 71 4.71 -5.19 4.59
C TYR A 71 5.01 -4.00 3.67
N LEU A 72 6.10 -3.27 3.90
CA LEU A 72 6.52 -2.16 3.05
C LEU A 72 6.86 -2.62 1.62
N LEU A 73 7.45 -3.81 1.47
CA LEU A 73 7.67 -4.41 0.16
C LEU A 73 6.36 -4.73 -0.56
N ASN A 74 5.36 -5.28 0.14
CA ASN A 74 4.04 -5.51 -0.43
C ASN A 74 3.34 -4.19 -0.84
N LEU A 75 3.47 -3.14 -0.03
CA LEU A 75 2.97 -1.80 -0.39
C LEU A 75 3.68 -1.25 -1.64
N LEU A 76 4.98 -1.48 -1.76
CA LEU A 76 5.75 -1.08 -2.94
C LEU A 76 5.31 -1.86 -4.17
N LEU A 77 5.07 -3.16 -4.03
CA LEU A 77 4.52 -4.03 -5.07
C LEU A 77 3.16 -3.51 -5.55
N ALA A 78 2.23 -3.27 -4.62
CA ALA A 78 0.92 -2.70 -4.91
C ALA A 78 0.99 -1.28 -5.50
N PHE A 79 2.04 -0.52 -5.21
CA PHE A 79 2.27 0.79 -5.83
C PHE A 79 2.73 0.67 -7.30
N LEU A 80 3.51 -0.36 -7.63
CA LEU A 80 4.03 -0.61 -8.97
C LEU A 80 3.00 -1.31 -9.88
N GLN A 81 2.03 -2.02 -9.32
CA GLN A 81 1.01 -2.75 -10.08
C GLN A 81 -0.10 -1.83 -10.66
N PRO A 82 -0.51 -2.04 -11.92
CA PRO A 82 -1.57 -1.28 -12.57
C PRO A 82 -2.96 -1.69 -12.05
N LYS A 83 -3.88 -0.73 -11.90
CA LYS A 83 -5.17 -0.89 -11.21
C LYS A 83 -6.18 -1.82 -11.86
N PHE A 84 -6.03 -2.05 -13.14
CA PHE A 84 -6.93 -2.89 -13.92
C PHE A 84 -6.11 -3.62 -14.98
N ASP A 85 -5.70 -4.84 -14.66
CA ASP A 85 -5.38 -5.85 -15.66
C ASP A 85 -5.93 -7.19 -15.14
N PRO A 86 -7.03 -7.72 -15.72
CA PRO A 86 -7.54 -9.06 -15.41
C PRO A 86 -6.47 -10.14 -15.62
N SER A 87 -5.59 -9.95 -16.61
CA SER A 87 -4.44 -10.82 -16.89
C SER A 87 -3.35 -10.79 -15.81
N LEU A 88 -3.23 -9.69 -15.05
CA LEU A 88 -2.27 -9.58 -13.94
C LEU A 88 -2.79 -10.33 -12.71
N GLU A 89 -4.10 -10.31 -12.48
CA GLU A 89 -4.71 -11.06 -11.38
C GLU A 89 -4.64 -12.56 -11.68
N ASP A 90 -4.87 -12.97 -12.93
CA ASP A 90 -4.70 -14.35 -13.38
C ASP A 90 -3.23 -14.82 -13.35
N ASP A 91 -2.25 -13.99 -13.76
CA ASP A 91 -0.81 -14.33 -13.69
C ASP A 91 -0.31 -14.35 -12.22
N LEU A 92 -0.80 -13.46 -11.34
CA LEU A 92 -0.44 -13.46 -9.91
C LEU A 92 -1.07 -14.64 -9.15
N LEU A 93 -2.31 -15.00 -9.49
CA LEU A 93 -2.96 -16.19 -8.96
C LEU A 93 -2.25 -17.45 -9.48
N ALA A 94 -1.84 -17.48 -10.76
CA ALA A 94 -1.01 -18.56 -11.32
C ALA A 94 0.37 -18.69 -10.63
N ASP A 95 0.93 -17.57 -10.16
CA ASP A 95 2.18 -17.54 -9.40
C ASP A 95 2.00 -18.00 -7.95
N GLU A 96 0.87 -17.68 -7.30
CA GLU A 96 0.49 -18.25 -6.00
C GLU A 96 0.24 -19.77 -6.10
N ILE A 97 -0.26 -20.23 -7.25
CA ILE A 97 -0.48 -21.64 -7.59
C ILE A 97 0.85 -22.38 -7.74
N GLU A 98 1.86 -21.78 -8.39
CA GLU A 98 3.20 -22.37 -8.53
C GLU A 98 3.93 -22.48 -7.16
N GLU A 99 3.46 -21.74 -6.14
CA GLU A 99 3.90 -21.82 -4.74
C GLU A 99 3.05 -22.80 -3.88
N GLY A 100 2.09 -23.53 -4.48
CA GLY A 100 1.44 -24.71 -3.86
C GLY A 100 -0.08 -24.64 -3.58
N GLY A 101 -0.87 -23.89 -4.37
CA GLY A 101 -2.34 -23.83 -4.26
C GLY A 101 -3.10 -24.43 -5.48
N ASP A 102 -4.22 -25.11 -5.25
CA ASP A 102 -4.99 -25.88 -6.27
C ASP A 102 -5.97 -25.00 -7.10
N VAL A 103 -6.15 -25.32 -8.40
CA VAL A 103 -6.62 -24.39 -9.47
C VAL A 103 -7.99 -24.73 -10.06
N VAL A 104 -8.78 -23.71 -10.43
CA VAL A 104 -9.79 -23.81 -11.52
C VAL A 104 -9.64 -22.62 -12.49
N SER A 105 -9.22 -22.89 -13.73
CA SER A 105 -9.06 -21.90 -14.82
C SER A 105 -10.36 -21.62 -15.58
N PRO A 106 -10.57 -20.39 -16.08
CA PRO A 106 -11.32 -20.11 -17.30
C PRO A 106 -10.44 -19.56 -18.45
N LEU A 107 -11.01 -19.61 -19.65
CA LEU A 107 -10.38 -19.55 -20.99
C LEU A 107 -9.76 -18.19 -21.41
N PRO A 108 -8.84 -18.19 -22.41
CA PRO A 108 -8.11 -16.99 -22.83
C PRO A 108 -8.94 -16.10 -23.77
N SER A 109 -8.99 -14.80 -23.50
CA SER A 109 -9.45 -13.81 -24.49
C SER A 109 -8.31 -12.86 -24.87
N GLN A 110 -8.11 -12.78 -26.19
CA GLN A 110 -7.06 -12.05 -26.89
C GLN A 110 -7.54 -10.63 -27.25
N ARG A 111 -6.59 -9.67 -27.19
CA ARG A 111 -6.50 -8.40 -27.95
C ARG A 111 -7.36 -7.22 -27.46
N ASP A 112 -6.68 -6.15 -27.04
CA ASP A 112 -6.73 -4.84 -27.70
C ASP A 112 -5.61 -3.92 -27.14
N ASP A 113 -4.84 -3.29 -28.03
CA ASP A 113 -3.81 -2.26 -27.75
C ASP A 113 -4.49 -0.94 -27.32
N GLU A 114 -5.32 -0.98 -26.28
CA GLU A 114 -5.91 0.20 -25.68
C GLU A 114 -4.92 0.78 -24.66
N PHE A 115 -4.27 1.89 -25.01
CA PHE A 115 -3.40 2.63 -24.10
C PHE A 115 -4.23 3.22 -22.95
N ARG A 116 -4.35 2.47 -21.86
CA ARG A 116 -5.01 2.92 -20.63
C ARG A 116 -4.01 3.74 -19.83
N PRO A 117 -4.30 5.02 -19.51
CA PRO A 117 -3.45 5.82 -18.62
C PRO A 117 -3.18 5.03 -17.34
N PHE A 118 -1.91 4.97 -16.89
CA PHE A 118 -1.54 4.24 -15.68
C PHE A 118 -2.17 4.88 -14.45
N VAL A 119 -3.36 4.42 -14.10
CA VAL A 119 -3.91 4.65 -12.77
C VAL A 119 -3.22 3.65 -11.85
N ARG A 120 -2.34 4.15 -10.99
CA ARG A 120 -1.66 3.33 -9.97
C ARG A 120 -2.70 2.70 -9.04
N ARG A 121 -2.55 1.41 -8.67
CA ARG A 121 -3.43 0.71 -7.71
C ARG A 121 -3.54 1.50 -6.41
N LEU A 122 -2.40 1.90 -5.86
CA LEU A 122 -2.30 2.67 -4.64
C LEU A 122 -1.93 4.14 -4.93
N PRO A 123 -2.82 5.12 -4.67
CA PRO A 123 -2.44 6.53 -4.66
C PRO A 123 -1.28 6.76 -3.68
N GLU A 124 -0.35 7.65 -4.02
CA GLU A 124 0.80 8.00 -3.17
C GLU A 124 0.38 8.38 -1.74
N TRP A 125 -0.77 9.05 -1.61
CA TRP A 125 -1.37 9.36 -0.32
C TRP A 125 -1.67 8.12 0.53
N GLN A 126 -2.27 7.08 -0.08
CA GLN A 126 -2.63 5.84 0.63
C GLN A 126 -1.40 4.99 0.94
N PHE A 127 -0.38 5.01 0.06
CA PHE A 127 0.92 4.40 0.33
C PHE A 127 1.54 5.02 1.58
N TRP A 128 1.63 6.36 1.61
CA TRP A 128 2.22 7.08 2.73
C TRP A 128 1.46 6.84 4.04
N LEU A 129 0.12 6.91 4.01
CA LEU A 129 -0.70 6.71 5.20
C LEU A 129 -0.59 5.28 5.74
N SER A 130 -0.64 4.29 4.85
CA SER A 130 -0.51 2.87 5.23
C SER A 130 0.87 2.56 5.78
N SER A 131 1.93 3.07 5.14
CA SER A 131 3.31 2.95 5.61
C SER A 131 3.51 3.60 6.98
N THR A 132 2.97 4.80 7.18
CA THR A 132 3.07 5.52 8.46
C THR A 132 2.35 4.77 9.58
N ARG A 133 1.12 4.30 9.32
CA ARG A 133 0.34 3.52 10.28
C ARG A 133 1.05 2.22 10.66
N ALA A 134 1.58 1.48 9.69
CA ALA A 134 2.31 0.25 9.96
C ALA A 134 3.57 0.49 10.76
N THR A 135 4.32 1.57 10.46
CA THR A 135 5.52 1.92 11.22
C THR A 135 5.19 2.30 12.66
N LEU A 136 4.08 3.04 12.90
CA LEU A 136 3.61 3.35 14.25
C LEU A 136 3.19 2.10 15.02
N VAL A 137 2.47 1.18 14.38
CA VAL A 137 2.08 -0.10 15.00
C VAL A 137 3.32 -0.94 15.32
N ALA A 138 4.27 -1.05 14.40
CA ALA A 138 5.53 -1.76 14.62
C ALA A 138 6.30 -1.13 15.80
N LEU A 139 6.39 0.19 15.85
CA LEU A 139 7.01 0.91 16.96
C LEU A 139 6.27 0.70 18.28
N PHE A 140 4.95 0.59 18.27
CA PHE A 140 4.19 0.21 19.46
C PHE A 140 4.48 -1.25 19.89
N CYS A 141 4.51 -2.19 18.95
CA CYS A 141 4.84 -3.59 19.20
C CYS A 141 6.24 -3.75 19.83
N THR A 142 7.20 -2.90 19.46
CA THR A 142 8.55 -2.96 20.07
C THR A 142 8.60 -2.57 21.55
N PHE A 143 7.52 -2.04 22.16
CA PHE A 143 7.44 -1.83 23.62
C PHE A 143 7.01 -3.07 24.39
N SER A 144 6.55 -4.12 23.72
CA SER A 144 6.16 -5.37 24.36
C SER A 144 7.20 -6.45 24.11
N GLU A 145 7.62 -7.12 25.18
CA GLU A 145 8.57 -8.25 25.13
C GLU A 145 7.95 -9.50 24.48
N ILE A 146 6.61 -9.57 24.35
CA ILE A 146 5.91 -10.70 23.72
C ILE A 146 6.36 -10.90 22.26
N PHE A 147 6.72 -9.80 21.59
CA PHE A 147 7.16 -9.83 20.19
C PHE A 147 8.69 -9.94 20.04
N ASP A 148 9.43 -10.05 21.14
CA ASP A 148 10.88 -10.21 21.15
C ASP A 148 11.25 -11.70 21.28
N VAL A 149 11.30 -12.37 20.13
CA VAL A 149 11.69 -13.78 20.06
C VAL A 149 13.13 -13.87 19.55
N PRO A 150 14.02 -14.60 20.24
CA PRO A 150 15.40 -14.77 19.82
C PRO A 150 15.44 -15.54 18.50
N VAL A 151 15.86 -14.86 17.43
CA VAL A 151 16.01 -15.41 16.09
C VAL A 151 17.36 -15.00 15.52
N TYR A 152 17.93 -15.84 14.67
CA TYR A 152 19.18 -15.53 13.98
C TYR A 152 18.95 -14.47 12.90
N TRP A 153 18.93 -13.20 13.30
CA TRP A 153 18.61 -12.06 12.44
C TRP A 153 19.38 -11.97 11.10
N PRO A 154 20.64 -12.41 10.95
CA PRO A 154 21.33 -12.34 9.67
C PRO A 154 20.62 -13.15 8.58
N ILE A 155 20.00 -14.28 8.93
CA ILE A 155 19.26 -15.07 7.93
C ILE A 155 18.03 -14.32 7.43
N LEU A 156 17.33 -13.60 8.31
CA LEU A 156 16.15 -12.80 7.94
C LEU A 156 16.54 -11.71 6.94
N VAL A 157 17.70 -11.07 7.15
CA VAL A 157 18.23 -10.07 6.23
C VAL A 157 18.54 -10.67 4.87
N VAL A 158 19.22 -11.83 4.83
CA VAL A 158 19.51 -12.54 3.57
C VAL A 158 18.21 -12.94 2.86
N TYR A 159 17.25 -13.55 3.57
CA TYR A 159 15.94 -13.88 3.00
C TYR A 159 15.23 -12.67 2.46
N PHE A 160 15.24 -11.55 3.18
CA PHE A 160 14.62 -10.31 2.72
C PHE A 160 15.25 -9.82 1.42
N PHE A 161 16.56 -9.79 1.30
CA PHE A 161 17.22 -9.35 0.06
C PHE A 161 16.97 -10.29 -1.12
N VAL A 162 16.98 -11.62 -0.89
CA VAL A 162 16.66 -12.60 -1.93
C VAL A 162 15.22 -12.44 -2.39
N LEU A 163 14.26 -12.40 -1.46
CA LEU A 163 12.85 -12.19 -1.76
C LEU A 163 12.63 -10.86 -2.47
N PHE A 164 13.18 -9.76 -1.94
CA PHE A 164 13.10 -8.44 -2.56
C PHE A 164 13.63 -8.44 -3.99
N ALA A 165 14.81 -9.03 -4.23
CA ALA A 165 15.39 -9.09 -5.57
C ALA A 165 14.55 -9.94 -6.53
N LEU A 166 14.04 -11.09 -6.09
CA LEU A 166 13.18 -11.95 -6.88
C LEU A 166 11.84 -11.25 -7.21
N THR A 167 11.16 -10.70 -6.20
CA THR A 167 9.91 -9.95 -6.38
C THR A 167 10.12 -8.78 -7.33
N MET A 168 11.14 -7.95 -7.11
CA MET A 168 11.39 -6.77 -7.96
C MET A 168 11.79 -7.16 -9.39
N ARG A 169 12.61 -8.20 -9.56
CA ARG A 169 12.96 -8.71 -10.90
C ARG A 169 11.72 -9.17 -11.65
N ARG A 170 10.85 -9.96 -11.01
CA ARG A 170 9.60 -10.44 -11.59
C ARG A 170 8.68 -9.28 -11.97
N GLN A 171 8.53 -8.30 -11.07
CA GLN A 171 7.73 -7.11 -11.36
C GLN A 171 8.26 -6.30 -12.54
N ILE A 172 9.57 -6.06 -12.61
CA ILE A 172 10.18 -5.34 -13.73
C ILE A 172 9.98 -6.12 -15.05
N GLN A 173 10.13 -7.44 -15.03
CA GLN A 173 9.87 -8.28 -16.21
C GLN A 173 8.42 -8.16 -16.69
N HIS A 174 7.46 -8.18 -15.77
CA HIS A 174 6.04 -8.00 -16.09
C HIS A 174 5.78 -6.60 -16.68
N MET A 175 6.33 -5.56 -16.05
CA MET A 175 6.24 -4.18 -16.55
C MET A 175 6.78 -4.05 -17.99
N ILE A 176 7.90 -4.71 -18.29
CA ILE A 176 8.49 -4.73 -19.63
C ILE A 176 7.60 -5.53 -20.62
N LYS A 177 7.10 -6.70 -20.21
CA LYS A 177 6.23 -7.57 -21.03
C LYS A 177 4.94 -6.88 -21.44
N TYR A 178 4.26 -6.23 -20.49
CA TYR A 178 2.97 -5.55 -20.69
C TYR A 178 3.12 -4.04 -20.92
N LYS A 179 4.36 -3.57 -21.15
CA LYS A 179 4.71 -2.21 -21.57
C LYS A 179 4.09 -1.09 -20.73
N TYR A 180 4.07 -1.27 -19.41
CA TYR A 180 3.66 -0.21 -18.50
C TYR A 180 4.81 0.35 -17.67
N VAL A 181 4.79 1.67 -17.45
CA VAL A 181 5.81 2.38 -16.70
C VAL A 181 5.12 3.25 -15.65
N PRO A 182 5.43 3.08 -14.35
CA PRO A 182 4.74 3.77 -13.25
C PRO A 182 5.08 5.27 -13.20
N PHE A 183 6.10 5.68 -13.95
CA PHE A 183 6.56 7.05 -14.06
C PHE A 183 6.52 7.50 -15.53
N ASP A 184 5.60 8.41 -15.86
CA ASP A 184 5.59 9.14 -17.13
C ASP A 184 6.70 10.22 -17.17
N ILE A 185 7.94 9.84 -16.81
CA ILE A 185 9.11 10.71 -16.94
C ILE A 185 9.49 10.73 -18.43
N GLY A 186 8.82 11.57 -19.22
CA GLY A 186 9.31 11.99 -20.53
C GLY A 186 8.43 11.72 -21.75
N ARG A 187 7.32 10.98 -21.66
CA ARG A 187 6.35 10.94 -22.77
C ARG A 187 5.43 12.14 -22.68
N LYS A 188 5.89 13.28 -23.23
CA LYS A 188 5.03 14.42 -23.53
C LYS A 188 3.79 13.89 -24.23
N ALA A 189 2.61 14.18 -23.68
CA ALA A 189 1.35 14.02 -24.38
C ALA A 189 1.55 14.62 -25.78
N ARG A 190 1.50 13.79 -26.83
CA ARG A 190 1.33 14.31 -28.18
C ARG A 190 -0.07 14.93 -28.17
N TYR A 191 -0.10 16.21 -27.81
CA TYR A 191 -1.20 17.10 -28.10
C TYR A 191 -1.49 16.88 -29.58
N GLY A 192 -2.68 16.36 -29.87
CA GLY A 192 -3.12 16.17 -31.25
C GLY A 192 -2.87 17.47 -31.99
N ASN A 193 -2.10 17.38 -33.07
CA ASN A 193 -1.96 18.48 -34.01
C ASN A 193 -3.35 19.01 -34.28
N ALA A 194 -3.53 20.30 -34.03
CA ALA A 194 -4.64 21.07 -34.54
C ALA A 194 -4.70 20.83 -36.06
N ALA A 195 -5.62 19.97 -36.48
CA ALA A 195 -6.03 19.88 -37.87
C ALA A 195 -7.03 21.01 -38.08
N ARG A 196 -6.57 22.01 -38.85
CA ARG A 196 -7.37 23.03 -39.51
C ARG A 196 -8.52 22.41 -40.30
#